data_AF-A0A9E3X7C4-F1
#
_entry.id   AF-A0A9E3X7C4-F1
#
_cell.length_a   1.000
_cell.length_b   1.000
_cell.length_c   1.000
_cell.angle_alpha   90.00
_cell.angle_beta   90.00
_cell.angle_gamma   90.00
#
_symmetry.space_group_name_H-M   'P 1'
#
loop_
_entity.id
_entity.type
_entity.pdbx_description
1 polymer ?
#
loop_
_entity_poly.entity_id
_entity_poly.type
_entity_poly.pdbx_seq_one_letter_code
_entity_poly.pdbx_strand_id
1 'polypeptide(L)'
;MNATMNGSRRFFLPHVGTDATLTPGPAMLKALLLGYGIPFTDQKLFQTVSEVENVDSALGLQQLAEQFGLRLEQTLLPADHLYLPDALPALVLLRPISEEPPHWAVVWQRLGPFYQVVDPRLGRLWLREKQLLTELNNEALSLTAAEWRALAGTTSSRNFLLMRLTALQLQPDEVDVLLEAAYAPDNEFGPAILDAALRTVEHVVQSRGFRRGPEAAKAVAQHFARAITLLLDHRQLLAPANWTVVPDLNATELTDGPVQLHGVAALRITGITTDNLAAHADGTAPLAAKDQDEDGEEGQDSAETTETPVENSKTKPQNALDYLREEGWQIAPVIGMAMILAGAGIFFQAILFRGLGELSLNLVSMERRIWAIGLLLLFTVTMIGLKWFSHGVVQRLGHRLDGRLRLAVLAQLPQLSNGYFQQISAGDMIERIHNLRAVRKLPFYMSEFLHIFFQFLMTIVGLLLLDWLGALITFLKLMVPFFFIYYGDYFGSETERTRTYLGFLSRFYLDAMEGLVAIRTHGAESATRREYENLLGKWVQSNIN
;
A
#
# COMPACT_ATOMS: atom_id res chain seq x y z
N MET A 1 21.37 -24.29 1.60
CA MET A 1 22.28 -23.18 1.95
C MET A 1 21.47 -21.90 1.97
N ASN A 2 21.18 -21.41 3.17
CA ASN A 2 20.27 -20.29 3.40
C ASN A 2 20.98 -18.98 3.05
N ALA A 3 20.56 -18.34 1.95
CA ALA A 3 20.89 -16.94 1.71
C ALA A 3 20.14 -16.12 2.77
N THR A 4 20.84 -15.81 3.86
CA THR A 4 20.36 -14.90 4.91
C THR A 4 20.05 -13.55 4.27
N MET A 5 18.76 -13.24 4.16
CA MET A 5 18.21 -11.92 3.84
C MET A 5 18.69 -10.89 4.88
N ASN A 6 19.91 -10.37 4.70
CA ASN A 6 20.51 -9.36 5.58
C ASN A 6 20.28 -7.93 5.03
N GLY A 7 19.07 -7.67 4.53
CA GLY A 7 18.54 -6.31 4.42
C GLY A 7 17.65 -6.07 5.63
N SER A 8 17.83 -4.96 6.34
CA SER A 8 17.06 -4.61 7.54
C SER A 8 15.57 -4.40 7.20
N ARG A 9 14.83 -5.50 7.19
CA ARG A 9 13.41 -5.55 6.90
C ARG A 9 12.64 -4.71 7.92
N ARG A 10 11.88 -3.71 7.46
CA ARG A 10 11.00 -2.95 8.36
C ARG A 10 9.92 -3.87 8.92
N PHE A 11 9.60 -3.69 10.20
CA PHE A 11 8.53 -4.47 10.83
C PHE A 11 7.19 -4.21 10.13
N PHE A 12 6.85 -2.94 9.85
CA PHE A 12 5.67 -2.60 9.05
C PHE A 12 6.07 -2.27 7.61
N LEU A 13 5.40 -2.92 6.66
CA LEU A 13 5.41 -2.48 5.27
C LEU A 13 4.62 -1.16 5.18
N PRO A 14 5.23 -0.06 4.71
CA PRO A 14 4.50 1.18 4.46
C PRO A 14 3.44 0.97 3.39
N HIS A 15 2.26 1.54 3.61
CA HIS A 15 1.24 1.58 2.57
C HIS A 15 1.66 2.61 1.52
N VAL A 16 1.60 2.19 0.26
CA VAL A 16 1.66 3.06 -0.90
C VAL A 16 0.33 2.88 -1.60
N GLY A 17 -0.48 3.93 -1.59
CA GLY A 17 -1.75 3.93 -2.32
C GLY A 17 -1.50 3.78 -3.82
N THR A 18 -2.44 3.13 -4.51
CA THR A 18 -2.61 3.33 -5.95
C THR A 18 -2.98 4.79 -6.20
N ASP A 19 -1.98 5.62 -6.43
CA ASP A 19 -2.19 6.93 -7.04
C ASP A 19 -2.40 6.72 -8.54
N ALA A 20 -3.15 7.60 -9.21
CA ALA A 20 -3.44 7.49 -10.66
C ALA A 20 -2.20 7.34 -11.59
N THR A 21 -0.98 7.45 -11.07
CA THR A 21 0.27 7.30 -11.79
C THR A 21 0.84 5.87 -11.73
N LEU A 22 0.48 5.03 -10.75
CA LEU A 22 0.91 3.62 -10.67
C LEU A 22 -0.29 2.69 -10.71
N THR A 23 -0.22 1.65 -11.54
CA THR A 23 -1.17 0.53 -11.46
C THR A 23 -0.89 -0.31 -10.18
N PRO A 24 -1.81 -1.22 -9.78
CA PRO A 24 -1.69 -1.98 -8.52
C PRO A 24 -0.35 -2.70 -8.34
N GLY A 25 0.18 -3.32 -9.40
CA GLY A 25 1.45 -4.04 -9.39
C GLY A 25 2.66 -3.14 -9.04
N PRO A 26 2.94 -2.10 -9.85
CA PRO A 26 3.97 -1.11 -9.54
C PRO A 26 3.84 -0.46 -8.15
N ALA A 27 2.61 -0.18 -7.68
CA ALA A 27 2.38 0.34 -6.33
C ALA A 27 2.83 -0.66 -5.25
N MET A 28 2.60 -1.95 -5.46
CA MET A 28 3.10 -3.01 -4.58
C MET A 28 4.62 -3.15 -4.64
N LEU A 29 5.23 -3.01 -5.82
CA LEU A 29 6.69 -2.99 -5.92
C LEU A 29 7.29 -1.79 -5.16
N LYS A 30 6.68 -0.60 -5.29
CA LYS A 30 7.07 0.59 -4.53
C LYS A 30 6.98 0.36 -3.02
N ALA A 31 5.90 -0.26 -2.55
CA ALA A 31 5.74 -0.62 -1.14
C ALA A 31 6.83 -1.59 -0.67
N LEU A 32 7.16 -2.61 -1.49
CA LEU A 32 8.23 -3.57 -1.21
C LEU A 32 9.60 -2.90 -1.13
N LEU A 33 9.96 -2.04 -2.08
CA LEU A 33 11.22 -1.29 -2.09
C LEU A 33 11.37 -0.47 -0.80
N LEU A 34 10.32 0.25 -0.39
CA LEU A 34 10.30 0.99 0.87
C LEU A 34 10.37 0.09 2.10
N GLY A 35 9.76 -1.10 2.07
CA GLY A 35 9.79 -2.09 3.14
C GLY A 35 11.17 -2.69 3.38
N TYR A 36 11.94 -2.87 2.31
CA TYR A 36 13.34 -3.30 2.37
C TYR A 36 14.33 -2.15 2.53
N GLY A 37 13.87 -0.90 2.45
CA GLY A 37 14.72 0.29 2.56
C GLY A 37 15.63 0.51 1.36
N ILE A 38 15.24 0.01 0.18
CA ILE A 38 15.98 0.20 -1.08
C ILE A 38 15.74 1.64 -1.56
N PRO A 39 16.79 2.45 -1.77
CA PRO A 39 16.63 3.82 -2.26
C PRO A 39 16.19 3.81 -3.73
N PHE A 40 15.16 4.60 -4.06
CA PHE A 40 14.71 4.84 -5.42
C PHE A 40 14.10 6.25 -5.53
N THR A 41 13.98 6.74 -6.76
CA THR A 41 13.28 8.00 -7.08
C THR A 41 12.01 7.68 -7.85
N ASP A 42 10.90 8.34 -7.52
CA ASP A 42 9.60 8.12 -8.19
C ASP A 42 9.69 8.29 -9.71
N GLN A 43 10.44 9.28 -10.19
CA GLN A 43 10.68 9.50 -11.63
C GLN A 43 11.31 8.28 -12.33
N LYS A 44 12.28 7.62 -11.67
CA LYS A 44 12.92 6.42 -12.23
C LYS A 44 11.95 5.25 -12.25
N LEU A 45 11.14 5.09 -11.19
CA LEU A 45 10.10 4.07 -11.15
C LEU A 45 9.10 4.26 -12.31
N PHE A 46 8.67 5.49 -12.60
CA PHE A 46 7.79 5.76 -13.74
C PHE A 46 8.42 5.49 -15.09
N GLN A 47 9.69 5.85 -15.25
CA GLN A 47 10.43 5.55 -16.48
C GLN A 47 10.49 4.04 -16.73
N THR A 48 10.92 3.28 -15.72
CA THR A 48 11.00 1.82 -15.77
C THR A 48 9.63 1.16 -16.02
N VAL A 49 8.57 1.66 -15.39
CA VAL A 49 7.18 1.19 -15.63
C VAL A 49 6.74 1.42 -17.07
N SER A 50 7.23 2.47 -17.74
CA SER A 50 6.89 2.78 -19.13
C SER A 50 7.64 1.90 -20.14
N GLU A 51 8.74 1.28 -19.74
CA GLU A 51 9.58 0.42 -20.59
C GLU A 51 9.11 -1.04 -20.60
N VAL A 52 8.35 -1.48 -19.58
CA VAL A 52 7.92 -2.86 -19.43
C VAL A 52 6.50 -3.07 -19.98
N GLU A 53 6.35 -4.07 -20.84
CA GLU A 53 5.06 -4.49 -21.36
C GLU A 53 4.28 -5.27 -20.29
N ASN A 54 3.02 -4.90 -20.05
CA ASN A 54 2.12 -5.54 -19.08
C ASN A 54 2.68 -5.62 -17.64
N VAL A 55 2.82 -4.46 -17.00
CA VAL A 55 3.38 -4.27 -15.64
C VAL A 55 2.61 -4.93 -14.49
N ASP A 56 1.35 -5.32 -14.70
CA ASP A 56 0.56 -6.06 -13.71
C ASP A 56 0.62 -7.58 -13.89
N SER A 57 1.31 -8.08 -14.92
CA SER A 57 1.58 -9.50 -15.08
C SER A 57 2.67 -9.99 -14.13
N ALA A 58 2.66 -11.30 -13.82
CA ALA A 58 3.68 -11.91 -12.98
C ALA A 58 5.11 -11.69 -13.54
N LEU A 59 5.26 -11.82 -14.86
CA LEU A 59 6.53 -11.61 -15.56
C LEU A 59 6.94 -10.13 -15.56
N GLY A 60 5.99 -9.23 -15.82
CA GLY A 60 6.24 -7.78 -15.78
C GLY A 60 6.72 -7.32 -14.42
N LEU A 61 6.11 -7.81 -13.33
CA LEU A 61 6.57 -7.52 -11.97
C LEU A 61 7.96 -8.08 -11.67
N GLN A 62 8.29 -9.28 -12.17
CA GLN A 62 9.64 -9.83 -12.03
C GLN A 62 10.68 -8.95 -12.74
N GLN A 63 10.43 -8.57 -13.99
CA GLN A 63 11.32 -7.72 -14.77
C GLN A 63 11.50 -6.34 -14.11
N LEU A 64 10.42 -5.73 -13.64
CA LEU A 64 10.48 -4.46 -12.90
C LEU A 64 11.31 -4.60 -11.62
N ALA A 65 11.07 -5.65 -10.83
CA ALA A 65 11.78 -5.86 -9.57
C ALA A 65 13.29 -6.07 -9.78
N GLU A 66 13.67 -6.81 -10.82
CA GLU A 66 15.07 -7.06 -11.17
C GLU A 66 15.84 -5.77 -11.47
N GLN A 67 15.21 -4.80 -12.15
CA GLN A 67 15.82 -3.49 -12.41
C GLN A 67 16.13 -2.69 -11.12
N PHE A 68 15.43 -2.96 -10.02
CA PHE A 68 15.68 -2.35 -8.71
C PHE A 68 16.50 -3.26 -7.77
N GLY A 69 17.03 -4.37 -8.27
CA GLY A 69 17.83 -5.32 -7.48
C GLY A 69 17.02 -6.24 -6.57
N LEU A 70 15.71 -6.36 -6.79
CA LEU A 70 14.85 -7.33 -6.10
C LEU A 70 14.64 -8.57 -6.98
N ARG A 71 14.98 -9.75 -6.48
CA ARG A 71 14.73 -10.99 -7.20
C ARG A 71 13.39 -11.59 -6.78
N LEU A 72 12.43 -11.57 -7.71
CA LEU A 72 11.13 -12.23 -7.56
C LEU A 72 11.17 -13.57 -8.28
N GLU A 73 10.78 -14.65 -7.59
CA GLU A 73 10.61 -15.98 -8.18
C GLU A 73 9.12 -16.36 -8.09
N GLN A 74 8.52 -16.72 -9.21
CA GLN A 74 7.18 -17.30 -9.22
C GLN A 74 7.26 -18.70 -8.62
N THR A 75 6.58 -18.90 -7.50
CA THR A 75 6.55 -20.20 -6.82
C THR A 75 5.13 -20.67 -6.66
N LEU A 76 4.95 -21.98 -6.73
CA LEU A 76 3.70 -22.60 -6.34
C LEU A 76 3.61 -22.64 -4.81
N LEU A 77 2.64 -21.93 -4.25
CA LEU A 77 2.31 -22.06 -2.84
C LEU A 77 0.81 -22.27 -2.67
N PRO A 78 0.38 -23.42 -2.13
CA PRO A 78 -0.98 -23.55 -1.62
C PRO A 78 -1.36 -22.39 -0.70
N ALA A 79 -2.55 -21.82 -0.89
CA ALA A 79 -3.05 -20.74 -0.05
C ALA A 79 -2.95 -21.08 1.46
N ASP A 80 -3.27 -22.33 1.80
CA ASP A 80 -3.29 -22.85 3.17
C ASP A 80 -1.90 -22.99 3.80
N HIS A 81 -0.80 -22.82 3.05
CA HIS A 81 0.57 -22.97 3.53
C HIS A 81 1.33 -21.65 3.68
N LEU A 82 0.64 -20.50 3.54
CA LEU A 82 1.20 -19.17 3.85
C LEU A 82 1.69 -19.02 5.30
N TYR A 83 1.37 -19.97 6.17
CA TYR A 83 1.79 -20.00 7.56
C TYR A 83 3.27 -20.39 7.76
N LEU A 84 3.93 -20.94 6.74
CA LEU A 84 5.32 -21.40 6.80
C LEU A 84 6.29 -20.21 6.88
N PRO A 85 7.40 -20.30 7.65
CA PRO A 85 8.29 -19.16 7.88
C PRO A 85 8.99 -18.64 6.62
N ASP A 86 9.31 -19.50 5.65
CA ASP A 86 9.93 -19.11 4.37
C ASP A 86 8.90 -18.72 3.29
N ALA A 87 7.60 -18.79 3.58
CA ALA A 87 6.55 -18.42 2.65
C ALA A 87 6.38 -16.90 2.50
N LEU A 88 6.84 -16.12 3.47
CA LEU A 88 6.61 -14.67 3.54
C LEU A 88 7.93 -13.88 3.56
N PRO A 89 8.03 -12.72 2.90
CA PRO A 89 6.96 -12.03 2.19
C PRO A 89 6.65 -12.63 0.81
N ALA A 90 5.38 -12.55 0.43
CA ALA A 90 4.89 -13.00 -0.87
C ALA A 90 3.90 -11.99 -1.46
N LEU A 91 4.00 -11.77 -2.75
CA LEU A 91 2.95 -11.13 -3.55
C LEU A 91 1.92 -12.20 -3.92
N VAL A 92 0.66 -11.95 -3.59
CA VAL A 92 -0.47 -12.84 -3.84
C VAL A 92 -1.52 -12.12 -4.65
N LEU A 93 -2.25 -12.86 -5.47
CA LEU A 93 -3.36 -12.32 -6.24
C LEU A 93 -4.63 -12.36 -5.37
N LEU A 94 -5.23 -11.21 -5.10
CA LEU A 94 -6.53 -11.12 -4.42
C LEU A 94 -7.66 -11.29 -5.42
N ARG A 95 -8.82 -11.73 -4.93
CA ARG A 95 -10.03 -11.80 -5.73
C ARG A 95 -10.47 -10.40 -6.19
N PRO A 96 -11.15 -10.32 -7.34
CA PRO A 96 -11.90 -9.14 -7.76
C PRO A 96 -12.71 -8.55 -6.61
N ILE A 97 -12.64 -7.22 -6.44
CA ILE A 97 -13.60 -6.48 -5.64
C ILE A 97 -14.59 -5.86 -6.62
N SER A 98 -15.85 -6.31 -6.62
CA SER A 98 -16.87 -5.87 -7.58
C SER A 98 -16.47 -6.20 -9.03
N GLU A 99 -16.30 -5.17 -9.87
CA GLU A 99 -16.02 -5.29 -11.32
C GLU A 99 -14.53 -5.24 -11.64
N GLU A 100 -13.67 -5.10 -10.62
CA GLU A 100 -12.25 -4.90 -10.82
C GLU A 100 -11.51 -6.22 -11.07
N PRO A 101 -10.51 -6.23 -11.97
CA PRO A 101 -9.73 -7.43 -12.19
C PRO A 101 -8.98 -7.83 -10.91
N PRO A 102 -8.62 -9.11 -10.76
CA PRO A 102 -7.80 -9.56 -9.64
C PRO A 102 -6.46 -8.80 -9.65
N HIS A 103 -6.05 -8.30 -8.49
CA HIS A 103 -4.85 -7.47 -8.35
C HIS A 103 -3.87 -8.07 -7.33
N TRP A 104 -2.62 -7.64 -7.45
CA TRP A 104 -1.56 -8.06 -6.53
C TRP A 104 -1.66 -7.34 -5.20
N ALA A 105 -1.46 -8.08 -4.11
CA ALA A 105 -1.27 -7.58 -2.77
C ALA A 105 -0.05 -8.25 -2.13
N VAL A 106 0.57 -7.57 -1.16
CA VAL A 106 1.73 -8.12 -0.45
C VAL A 106 1.27 -8.70 0.89
N VAL A 107 1.47 -10.00 1.08
CA VAL A 107 1.47 -10.60 2.42
C VAL A 107 2.86 -10.41 3.00
N TRP A 108 2.98 -9.46 3.92
CA TRP A 108 4.26 -9.09 4.49
C TRP A 108 4.68 -10.12 5.53
N GLN A 109 3.99 -10.21 6.65
CA GLN A 109 4.41 -11.04 7.78
C GLN A 109 3.21 -11.62 8.52
N ARG A 110 3.49 -12.62 9.34
CA ARG A 110 2.52 -13.26 10.22
C ARG A 110 2.83 -12.95 11.68
N LEU A 111 1.82 -12.47 12.40
CA LEU A 111 1.85 -12.24 13.85
C LEU A 111 0.75 -13.07 14.49
N GLY A 112 1.12 -14.27 14.94
CA GLY A 112 0.17 -15.26 15.48
C GLY A 112 -0.89 -15.65 14.44
N PRO A 113 -2.19 -15.44 14.70
CA PRO A 113 -3.26 -15.76 13.74
C PRO A 113 -3.50 -14.67 12.69
N PHE A 114 -2.80 -13.53 12.79
CA PHE A 114 -3.01 -12.38 11.91
C PHE A 114 -1.89 -12.28 10.86
N TYR A 115 -2.27 -11.95 9.64
CA TYR A 115 -1.39 -11.66 8.52
C TYR A 115 -1.46 -10.16 8.22
N GLN A 116 -0.29 -9.54 8.10
CA GLN A 116 -0.18 -8.18 7.59
C GLN A 116 -0.23 -8.23 6.07
N VAL A 117 -1.34 -7.77 5.51
CA VAL A 117 -1.56 -7.70 4.06
C VAL A 117 -1.56 -6.22 3.67
N VAL A 118 -0.77 -5.84 2.69
CA VAL A 118 -0.85 -4.50 2.11
C VAL A 118 -1.49 -4.64 0.75
N ASP A 119 -2.66 -4.04 0.62
CA ASP A 119 -3.42 -3.91 -0.61
C ASP A 119 -3.18 -2.50 -1.17
N PRO A 120 -2.90 -2.35 -2.48
CA PRO A 120 -2.69 -1.03 -3.10
C PRO A 120 -3.90 -0.09 -2.94
N ARG A 121 -5.11 -0.64 -2.88
CA ARG A 121 -6.37 0.11 -2.87
C ARG A 121 -6.97 0.25 -1.47
N LEU A 122 -6.87 -0.81 -0.67
CA LEU A 122 -7.47 -0.86 0.67
C LEU A 122 -6.50 -0.52 1.79
N GLY A 123 -5.24 -0.23 1.49
CA GLY A 123 -4.29 0.08 2.53
C GLY A 123 -3.71 -1.15 3.20
N ARG A 124 -3.24 -0.93 4.42
CA ARG A 124 -2.73 -2.00 5.28
C ARG A 124 -3.90 -2.68 6.00
N LEU A 125 -3.99 -3.99 5.84
CA LEU A 125 -4.99 -4.87 6.41
C LEU A 125 -4.34 -5.87 7.38
N TRP A 126 -5.06 -6.17 8.47
CA TRP A 126 -4.74 -7.26 9.38
C TRP A 126 -5.80 -8.34 9.24
N LEU A 127 -5.50 -9.38 8.47
CA LEU A 127 -6.46 -10.45 8.17
C LEU A 127 -6.17 -11.69 9.00
N ARG A 128 -7.22 -12.34 9.51
CA ARG A 128 -7.06 -13.70 10.04
C ARG A 128 -6.89 -14.68 8.89
N GLU A 129 -6.26 -15.81 9.18
CA GLU A 129 -6.04 -16.90 8.20
C GLU A 129 -7.29 -17.23 7.36
N LYS A 130 -8.43 -17.50 8.01
CA LYS A 130 -9.68 -17.82 7.31
C LYS A 130 -10.17 -16.70 6.39
N GLN A 131 -9.97 -15.44 6.79
CA GLN A 131 -10.36 -14.27 5.98
C GLN A 131 -9.43 -14.14 4.78
N LEU A 132 -8.12 -14.26 5.00
CA LEU A 132 -7.13 -14.23 3.93
C LEU A 132 -7.40 -15.31 2.88
N LEU A 133 -7.64 -16.56 3.29
CA LEU A 133 -7.98 -17.65 2.36
C LEU A 133 -9.25 -17.41 1.55
N THR A 134 -10.20 -16.64 2.09
CA THR A 134 -11.44 -16.28 1.38
C THR A 134 -11.20 -15.17 0.36
N GLU A 135 -10.31 -14.22 0.67
CA GLU A 135 -9.98 -13.08 -0.21
C GLU A 135 -8.95 -13.45 -1.30
N LEU A 136 -8.18 -14.52 -1.12
CA LEU A 136 -7.23 -15.00 -2.13
C LEU A 136 -7.94 -15.53 -3.37
N ASN A 137 -7.46 -15.15 -4.56
CA ASN A 137 -7.94 -15.76 -5.80
C ASN A 137 -7.44 -17.21 -5.86
N ASN A 138 -8.37 -18.15 -5.91
CA ASN A 138 -8.09 -19.59 -5.95
C ASN A 138 -8.74 -20.23 -7.20
N GLU A 139 -8.93 -19.44 -8.25
CA GLU A 139 -9.36 -19.95 -9.55
C GLU A 139 -8.34 -20.94 -10.11
N ALA A 140 -8.84 -21.99 -10.77
CA ALA A 140 -8.00 -23.02 -11.34
C ALA A 140 -7.21 -22.47 -12.53
N LEU A 141 -5.89 -22.38 -12.41
CA LEU A 141 -5.02 -22.00 -13.51
C LEU A 141 -4.77 -23.21 -14.40
N SER A 142 -5.07 -23.10 -15.70
CA SER A 142 -4.75 -24.15 -16.67
C SER A 142 -3.32 -23.96 -17.17
N LEU A 143 -2.48 -24.98 -16.97
CA LEU A 143 -1.07 -25.02 -17.37
C LEU A 143 -0.82 -26.23 -18.27
N THR A 144 0.23 -26.19 -19.07
CA THR A 144 0.76 -27.41 -19.70
C THR A 144 1.53 -28.25 -18.65
N ALA A 145 1.67 -29.56 -18.89
CA ALA A 145 2.45 -30.42 -18.00
C ALA A 145 3.92 -29.97 -17.89
N ALA A 146 4.49 -29.44 -18.98
CA ALA A 146 5.84 -28.90 -19.01
C ALA A 146 6.01 -27.65 -18.12
N GLU A 147 5.08 -26.69 -18.20
CA GLU A 147 5.08 -25.49 -17.34
C GLU A 147 4.91 -25.86 -15.87
N TRP A 148 4.01 -26.80 -15.58
CA TRP A 148 3.85 -27.35 -14.24
C TRP A 148 5.17 -27.96 -13.72
N ARG A 149 5.82 -28.81 -14.51
CA ARG A 149 7.07 -29.47 -14.11
C ARG A 149 8.19 -28.46 -13.85
N ALA A 150 8.27 -27.40 -14.66
CA ALA A 150 9.21 -26.29 -14.44
C ALA A 150 8.94 -25.57 -13.10
N LEU A 151 7.68 -25.26 -12.78
CA LEU A 151 7.29 -24.62 -11.51
C LEU A 151 7.53 -25.53 -10.29
N ALA A 152 7.20 -26.81 -10.41
CA ALA A 152 7.39 -27.81 -9.36
C ALA A 152 8.89 -28.08 -9.10
N GLY A 153 9.73 -27.97 -10.12
CA GLY A 153 11.18 -28.16 -10.07
C GLY A 153 11.96 -26.99 -9.46
N THR A 154 11.33 -25.85 -9.21
CA THR A 154 12.00 -24.71 -8.56
C THR A 154 12.53 -25.09 -7.17
N THR A 155 13.68 -24.52 -6.80
CA THR A 155 14.29 -24.77 -5.48
C THR A 155 13.32 -24.41 -4.35
N SER A 156 12.54 -23.34 -4.57
CA SER A 156 11.52 -22.84 -3.65
C SER A 156 10.37 -23.84 -3.47
N SER A 157 9.78 -24.37 -4.55
CA SER A 157 8.73 -25.40 -4.47
C SER A 157 9.21 -26.66 -3.75
N ARG A 158 10.43 -27.14 -4.05
CA ARG A 158 11.03 -28.30 -3.37
C ARG A 158 11.24 -28.04 -1.88
N ASN A 159 11.71 -26.84 -1.52
CA ASN A 159 11.92 -26.47 -0.12
C ASN A 159 10.59 -26.43 0.65
N PHE A 160 9.48 -26.03 0.03
CA PHE A 160 8.16 -26.05 0.69
C PHE A 160 7.71 -27.47 1.05
N LEU A 161 7.92 -28.45 0.16
CA LEU A 161 7.65 -29.86 0.48
C LEU A 161 8.55 -30.35 1.61
N LEU A 162 9.83 -30.02 1.58
CA LEU A 162 10.79 -30.34 2.64
C LEU A 162 10.35 -29.75 4.00
N MET A 163 9.95 -28.49 4.03
CA MET A 163 9.49 -27.81 5.25
C MET A 163 8.24 -28.47 5.85
N ARG A 164 7.34 -28.96 5.01
CA ARG A 164 6.13 -29.64 5.48
C ARG A 164 6.42 -31.05 6.00
N LEU A 165 7.28 -31.80 5.32
CA LEU A 165 7.76 -33.10 5.80
C LEU A 165 8.50 -32.96 7.14
N THR A 166 9.35 -31.94 7.28
CA THR A 166 10.04 -31.64 8.55
C THR A 166 9.10 -31.13 9.64
N ALA A 167 8.04 -30.38 9.30
CA ALA A 167 7.00 -29.97 10.26
C ALA A 167 6.21 -31.16 10.85
N LEU A 168 6.11 -32.26 10.09
CA LEU A 168 5.59 -33.55 10.56
C LEU A 168 6.61 -34.37 11.37
N GLN A 169 7.82 -33.86 11.59
CA GLN A 169 8.90 -34.48 12.38
C GLN A 169 9.44 -35.79 11.78
N LEU A 170 9.41 -35.93 10.45
CA LEU A 170 10.05 -37.06 9.75
C LEU A 170 11.58 -37.03 9.94
N GLN A 171 12.22 -38.20 9.90
CA GLN A 171 13.68 -38.26 9.95
C GLN A 171 14.28 -37.75 8.62
N PRO A 172 15.46 -37.09 8.63
CA PRO A 172 16.09 -36.56 7.42
C PRO A 172 16.21 -37.59 6.29
N ASP A 173 16.65 -38.81 6.63
CA ASP A 173 16.79 -39.91 5.66
C ASP A 173 15.45 -40.28 4.98
N GLU A 174 14.34 -40.26 5.72
CA GLU A 174 13.01 -40.54 5.18
C GLU A 174 12.52 -39.41 4.26
N VAL A 175 12.83 -38.16 4.62
CA VAL A 175 12.50 -36.98 3.83
C VAL A 175 13.24 -37.02 2.49
N ASP A 176 14.53 -37.32 2.51
CA ASP A 176 15.36 -37.40 1.31
C ASP A 176 14.88 -38.50 0.36
N VAL A 177 14.57 -39.69 0.88
CA VAL A 177 14.00 -40.80 0.08
C VAL A 177 12.67 -40.41 -0.58
N LEU A 178 11.76 -39.75 0.15
CA LEU A 178 10.47 -39.32 -0.40
C LEU A 178 10.63 -38.22 -1.46
N LEU A 179 11.54 -37.27 -1.24
CA LEU A 179 11.80 -36.21 -2.22
C LEU A 179 12.49 -36.76 -3.47
N GLU A 180 13.47 -37.67 -3.34
CA GLU A 180 14.10 -38.32 -4.50
C GLU A 180 13.08 -39.12 -5.31
N ALA A 181 12.21 -39.89 -4.66
CA ALA A 181 11.16 -40.64 -5.33
C ALA A 181 10.12 -39.74 -6.03
N ALA A 182 9.79 -38.58 -5.44
CA ALA A 182 8.86 -37.61 -6.03
C ALA A 182 9.43 -36.86 -7.23
N TYR A 183 10.73 -36.61 -7.26
CA TYR A 183 11.40 -35.92 -8.38
C TYR A 183 12.12 -36.87 -9.35
N ALA A 184 11.86 -38.17 -9.25
CA ALA A 184 12.39 -39.17 -10.18
C ALA A 184 11.98 -38.85 -11.63
N PRO A 185 12.85 -39.13 -12.63
CA PRO A 185 12.59 -38.78 -14.03
C PRO A 185 11.31 -39.44 -14.56
N ASP A 186 10.98 -40.64 -14.08
CA ASP A 186 9.82 -41.43 -14.52
C ASP A 186 8.49 -40.97 -13.90
N ASN A 187 8.52 -40.10 -12.89
CA ASN A 187 7.34 -39.62 -12.16
C ASN A 187 7.06 -38.15 -12.47
N GLU A 188 6.40 -37.89 -13.60
CA GLU A 188 6.15 -36.51 -14.05
C GLU A 188 5.33 -35.67 -13.06
N PHE A 189 4.33 -36.30 -12.44
CA PHE A 189 3.45 -35.68 -11.43
C PHE A 189 3.86 -36.01 -9.99
N GLY A 190 5.04 -36.61 -9.76
CA GLY A 190 5.49 -37.04 -8.44
C GLY A 190 5.40 -35.95 -7.35
N PRO A 191 5.78 -34.68 -7.60
CA PRO A 191 5.64 -33.62 -6.59
C PRO A 191 4.18 -33.30 -6.25
N ALA A 192 3.27 -33.37 -7.22
CA ALA A 192 1.83 -33.17 -6.99
C ALA A 192 1.22 -34.34 -6.18
N ILE A 193 1.63 -35.57 -6.49
CA ILE A 193 1.20 -36.77 -5.77
C ILE A 193 1.68 -36.73 -4.32
N LEU A 194 2.95 -36.34 -4.11
CA LEU A 194 3.52 -36.19 -2.77
C LEU A 194 2.80 -35.10 -1.98
N ASP A 195 2.53 -33.95 -2.60
CA ASP A 195 1.75 -32.86 -1.99
C ASP A 195 0.35 -33.32 -1.53
N ALA A 196 -0.37 -34.05 -2.39
CA ALA A 196 -1.71 -34.55 -2.08
C ALA A 196 -1.69 -35.61 -0.95
N ALA A 197 -0.72 -36.53 -0.99
CA ALA A 197 -0.51 -37.51 0.07
C ALA A 197 -0.17 -36.81 1.40
N LEU A 198 0.69 -35.81 1.35
CA LEU A 198 1.12 -35.04 2.52
C LEU A 198 -0.05 -34.25 3.14
N ARG A 199 -0.86 -33.56 2.33
CA ARG A 199 -2.09 -32.86 2.79
C ARG A 199 -3.06 -33.82 3.46
N THR A 200 -3.24 -35.01 2.89
CA THR A 200 -4.11 -36.04 3.46
C THR A 200 -3.63 -36.47 4.85
N VAL A 201 -2.33 -36.72 5.01
CA VAL A 201 -1.76 -37.11 6.31
C VAL A 201 -1.78 -35.94 7.30
N GLU A 202 -1.50 -34.71 6.86
CA GLU A 202 -1.58 -33.51 7.69
C GLU A 202 -2.99 -33.32 8.28
N HIS A 203 -4.05 -33.46 7.49
CA HIS A 203 -5.43 -33.40 7.99
C HIS A 203 -5.72 -34.49 9.03
N VAL A 204 -5.18 -35.70 8.87
CA VAL A 204 -5.35 -36.80 9.85
C VAL A 204 -4.53 -36.53 11.13
N VAL A 205 -3.32 -35.99 11.01
CA VAL A 205 -2.50 -35.58 12.17
C VAL A 205 -3.19 -34.43 12.93
N GLN A 206 -3.76 -33.45 12.22
CA GLN A 206 -4.51 -32.35 12.84
C GLN A 206 -5.76 -32.82 13.58
N SER A 207 -6.46 -33.83 13.05
CA SER A 207 -7.59 -34.49 13.73
C SER A 207 -7.16 -35.48 14.83
N ARG A 208 -5.86 -35.58 15.14
CA ARG A 208 -5.24 -36.48 16.13
C ARG A 208 -5.37 -37.97 15.80
N GLY A 209 -5.54 -38.32 14.52
CA GLY A 209 -5.58 -39.71 14.04
C GLY A 209 -4.20 -40.39 13.96
N PHE A 210 -3.13 -39.61 13.74
CA PHE A 210 -1.73 -40.09 13.75
C PHE A 210 -0.85 -39.21 14.63
N ARG A 211 0.22 -39.79 15.20
CA ARG A 211 1.29 -39.02 15.85
C ARG A 211 2.32 -38.54 14.82
N ARG A 212 2.87 -37.35 15.06
CA ARG A 212 4.03 -36.84 14.31
C ARG A 212 5.24 -37.76 14.51
N GLY A 213 6.13 -37.81 13.51
CA GLY A 213 7.29 -38.70 13.49
C GLY A 213 7.07 -39.97 12.64
N PRO A 214 7.54 -41.15 13.09
CA PRO A 214 7.64 -42.34 12.25
C PRO A 214 6.28 -42.90 11.79
N GLU A 215 5.22 -42.68 12.58
CA GLU A 215 3.86 -43.08 12.20
C GLU A 215 3.34 -42.25 11.01
N ALA A 216 3.52 -40.92 11.08
CA ALA A 216 3.22 -40.03 9.96
C ALA A 216 4.12 -40.32 8.74
N ALA A 217 5.41 -40.61 8.94
CA ALA A 217 6.34 -40.97 7.87
C ALA A 217 5.86 -42.18 7.07
N LYS A 218 5.50 -43.26 7.78
CA LYS A 218 4.97 -44.48 7.17
C LYS A 218 3.65 -44.21 6.45
N ALA A 219 2.77 -43.41 7.03
CA ALA A 219 1.51 -43.04 6.40
C ALA A 219 1.74 -42.24 5.10
N VAL A 220 2.63 -41.24 5.09
CA VAL A 220 2.98 -40.46 3.89
C VAL A 220 3.53 -41.37 2.81
N ALA A 221 4.50 -42.23 3.12
CA ALA A 221 5.08 -43.16 2.15
C ALA A 221 4.04 -44.13 1.55
N GLN A 222 3.16 -44.68 2.38
CA GLN A 222 2.09 -45.58 1.92
C GLN A 222 1.05 -44.86 1.05
N HIS A 223 0.62 -43.66 1.45
CA HIS A 223 -0.33 -42.86 0.68
C HIS A 223 0.29 -42.39 -0.64
N PHE A 224 1.57 -42.01 -0.63
CA PHE A 224 2.31 -41.61 -1.82
C PHE A 224 2.41 -42.78 -2.83
N ALA A 225 2.89 -43.95 -2.40
CA ALA A 225 2.98 -45.14 -3.26
C ALA A 225 1.61 -45.55 -3.82
N ARG A 226 0.56 -45.54 -2.98
CA ARG A 226 -0.80 -45.86 -3.42
C ARG A 226 -1.35 -44.85 -4.42
N ALA A 227 -1.07 -43.56 -4.22
CA ALA A 227 -1.52 -42.51 -5.13
C ALA A 227 -0.81 -42.57 -6.49
N ILE A 228 0.47 -42.97 -6.54
CA ILE A 228 1.18 -43.27 -7.79
C ILE A 228 0.47 -44.38 -8.56
N THR A 229 0.23 -45.53 -7.92
CA THR A 229 -0.44 -46.68 -8.56
C THR A 229 -1.83 -46.30 -9.08
N LEU A 230 -2.61 -45.57 -8.29
CA LEU A 230 -3.96 -45.16 -8.70
C LEU A 230 -3.95 -44.19 -9.88
N LEU A 231 -3.01 -43.25 -9.93
CA LEU A 231 -2.94 -42.27 -11.03
C LEU A 231 -2.43 -42.93 -12.32
N LEU A 232 -1.31 -43.66 -12.26
CA LEU A 232 -0.66 -44.22 -13.44
C LEU A 232 -1.42 -45.42 -14.00
N ASP A 233 -1.83 -46.37 -13.15
CA ASP A 233 -2.42 -47.63 -13.62
C ASP A 233 -3.94 -47.51 -13.80
N HIS A 234 -4.61 -46.65 -13.04
CA HIS A 234 -6.08 -46.63 -12.96
C HIS A 234 -6.69 -45.27 -13.34
N ARG A 235 -5.87 -44.25 -13.65
CA ARG A 235 -6.31 -42.88 -13.97
C ARG A 235 -7.27 -42.31 -12.91
N GLN A 236 -7.02 -42.59 -11.63
CA GLN A 236 -7.84 -42.17 -10.49
C GLN A 236 -7.04 -41.33 -9.49
N LEU A 237 -7.67 -40.29 -8.95
CA LEU A 237 -7.08 -39.42 -7.94
C LEU A 237 -7.43 -39.90 -6.54
N LEU A 238 -6.42 -40.08 -5.69
CA LEU A 238 -6.62 -40.37 -4.28
C LEU A 238 -7.00 -39.08 -3.54
N ALA A 239 -8.22 -39.00 -2.99
CA ALA A 239 -8.74 -37.81 -2.29
C ALA A 239 -8.63 -36.51 -3.11
N PRO A 240 -9.45 -36.32 -4.17
CA PRO A 240 -9.32 -35.22 -5.14
C PRO A 240 -9.25 -33.82 -4.53
N ALA A 241 -9.95 -33.58 -3.42
CA ALA A 241 -9.95 -32.28 -2.73
C ALA A 241 -8.58 -31.86 -2.16
N ASN A 242 -7.65 -32.81 -2.00
CA ASN A 242 -6.32 -32.55 -1.47
C ASN A 242 -5.28 -32.32 -2.59
N TRP A 243 -5.66 -32.37 -3.86
CA TRP A 243 -4.72 -32.14 -4.95
C TRP A 243 -4.60 -30.65 -5.26
N THR A 244 -3.39 -30.10 -5.12
CA THR A 244 -3.07 -28.76 -5.64
C THR A 244 -3.07 -28.74 -7.16
N VAL A 245 -2.75 -29.85 -7.79
CA VAL A 245 -2.54 -29.94 -9.25
C VAL A 245 -3.30 -31.16 -9.73
N VAL A 246 -4.29 -30.97 -10.58
CA VAL A 246 -5.11 -32.05 -11.13
C VAL A 246 -4.79 -32.20 -12.61
N PRO A 247 -4.15 -33.30 -13.04
CA PRO A 247 -3.94 -33.54 -14.46
C PRO A 247 -5.26 -33.91 -15.16
N ASP A 248 -5.36 -33.65 -16.46
CA ASP A 248 -6.49 -34.12 -17.25
C ASP A 248 -6.47 -35.65 -17.37
N LEU A 249 -7.42 -36.29 -16.69
CA LEU A 249 -7.55 -37.74 -16.66
C LEU A 249 -8.07 -38.31 -18.00
N ASN A 250 -8.68 -37.48 -18.84
CA ASN A 250 -9.25 -37.90 -20.13
C ASN A 250 -8.26 -37.79 -21.29
N ALA A 251 -7.10 -37.17 -21.08
CA ALA A 251 -6.07 -37.04 -22.10
C ALA A 251 -5.43 -38.40 -22.43
N THR A 252 -5.16 -38.61 -23.72
CA THR A 252 -4.54 -39.82 -24.28
C THR A 252 -3.22 -40.13 -23.55
N GLU A 253 -2.39 -39.10 -23.37
CA GLU A 253 -1.20 -39.12 -22.51
C GLU A 253 -1.35 -38.03 -21.44
N LEU A 254 -1.00 -38.36 -20.18
CA LEU A 254 -1.04 -37.40 -19.07
C LEU A 254 -0.09 -36.20 -19.29
N THR A 255 0.93 -36.38 -20.12
CA THR A 255 1.99 -35.43 -20.44
C THR A 255 1.53 -34.34 -21.41
N ASP A 256 0.57 -34.67 -22.28
CA ASP A 256 0.07 -33.78 -23.34
C ASP A 256 -1.22 -33.06 -22.93
N GLY A 257 -1.89 -33.55 -21.87
CA GLY A 257 -3.10 -32.96 -21.35
C GLY A 257 -2.85 -31.64 -20.58
N PRO A 258 -3.83 -30.71 -20.60
CA PRO A 258 -3.77 -29.56 -19.71
C PRO A 258 -3.87 -30.01 -18.25
N VAL A 259 -3.22 -29.25 -17.38
CA VAL A 259 -3.16 -29.49 -15.94
C VAL A 259 -3.86 -28.34 -15.24
N GLN A 260 -4.82 -28.65 -14.36
CA GLN A 260 -5.53 -27.67 -13.56
C GLN A 260 -4.87 -27.47 -12.20
N LEU A 261 -4.40 -26.26 -11.96
CA LEU A 261 -3.75 -25.87 -10.73
C LEU A 261 -4.73 -25.17 -9.79
N HIS A 262 -5.03 -25.82 -8.66
CA HIS A 262 -5.80 -25.29 -7.54
C HIS A 262 -4.86 -24.75 -6.46
N GLY A 263 -4.56 -23.46 -6.51
CA GLY A 263 -3.74 -22.79 -5.52
C GLY A 263 -3.49 -21.32 -5.86
N VAL A 264 -2.69 -20.65 -5.03
CA VAL A 264 -2.32 -19.26 -5.27
C VAL A 264 -0.96 -19.24 -5.97
N ALA A 265 -0.90 -18.70 -7.18
CA ALA A 265 0.37 -18.31 -7.77
C ALA A 265 0.92 -17.14 -6.95
N ALA A 266 2.03 -17.37 -6.24
CA ALA A 266 2.67 -16.35 -5.43
C ALA A 266 4.02 -15.97 -6.03
N LEU A 267 4.33 -14.67 -6.07
CA LEU A 267 5.69 -14.20 -6.35
C LEU A 267 6.42 -14.06 -5.02
N ARG A 268 7.42 -14.91 -4.81
CA ARG A 268 8.25 -14.90 -3.61
C ARG A 268 9.50 -14.07 -3.84
N ILE A 269 9.92 -13.37 -2.80
CA ILE A 269 11.15 -12.60 -2.80
C ILE A 269 12.29 -13.53 -2.37
N THR A 270 13.24 -13.80 -3.25
CA THR A 270 14.30 -14.80 -3.02
C THR A 270 15.63 -14.18 -2.63
N GLY A 271 15.87 -12.92 -3.00
CA GLY A 271 17.07 -12.20 -2.61
C GLY A 271 17.07 -10.74 -3.05
N ILE A 272 17.96 -9.97 -2.44
CA ILE A 272 18.29 -8.61 -2.85
C ILE A 272 19.69 -8.68 -3.48
N THR A 273 19.78 -8.34 -4.76
CA THR A 273 21.05 -8.35 -5.49
C THR A 273 21.77 -7.01 -5.24
N THR A 274 22.92 -7.05 -4.59
CA THR A 274 23.70 -5.86 -4.20
C THR A 274 24.37 -5.14 -5.36
N ASP A 275 24.50 -5.78 -6.53
CA ASP A 275 25.21 -5.21 -7.69
C ASP A 275 24.52 -3.95 -8.25
N ASN A 276 23.20 -3.84 -8.13
CA ASN A 276 22.43 -2.68 -8.61
C ASN A 276 22.18 -1.61 -7.53
N LEU A 277 22.48 -1.87 -6.24
CA LEU A 277 22.25 -0.87 -5.18
C LEU A 277 23.20 0.33 -5.26
N ALA A 278 24.44 0.12 -5.69
CA ALA A 278 25.45 1.19 -5.78
C ALA A 278 25.25 2.10 -7.00
N ALA A 279 24.79 1.54 -8.13
CA ALA A 279 24.52 2.31 -9.35
C ALA A 279 23.26 3.19 -9.25
N HIS A 280 22.48 3.06 -8.17
CA HIS A 280 21.15 3.67 -8.04
C HIS A 280 21.02 4.62 -6.84
N ALA A 281 22.03 4.67 -5.97
CA ALA A 281 22.14 5.69 -4.92
C ALA A 281 22.74 7.01 -5.45
N ASP A 282 23.65 6.93 -6.42
CA ASP A 282 24.23 8.09 -7.09
C ASP A 282 23.56 8.31 -8.44
N GLY A 283 22.84 9.42 -8.60
CA GLY A 283 22.22 9.87 -9.85
C GLY A 283 23.21 10.26 -10.95
N THR A 284 24.35 9.60 -11.03
CA THR A 284 25.41 9.82 -12.01
C THR A 284 26.06 8.49 -12.35
N ALA A 285 25.51 7.78 -13.33
CA ALA A 285 26.28 6.79 -14.09
C ALA A 285 26.43 7.31 -15.53
N PRO A 286 27.67 7.34 -16.09
CA PRO A 286 27.92 7.88 -17.42
C PRO A 286 27.34 6.95 -18.49
N LEU A 287 26.81 7.52 -19.57
CA LEU A 287 26.57 6.78 -20.80
C LEU A 287 27.88 6.12 -21.23
N ALA A 288 27.96 4.79 -21.10
CA ALA A 288 28.97 4.00 -21.77
C ALA A 288 28.61 3.99 -23.26
N ALA A 289 29.38 4.74 -24.04
CA ALA A 289 29.42 4.64 -25.49
C ALA A 289 29.71 3.18 -25.88
N LYS A 290 28.81 2.58 -26.66
CA LYS A 290 29.17 1.47 -27.53
C LYS A 290 29.57 2.09 -28.86
N ASP A 291 30.87 2.26 -29.04
CA ASP A 291 31.47 2.35 -30.37
C ASP A 291 31.34 0.98 -31.03
N GLN A 292 30.56 0.91 -32.10
CA GLN A 292 30.70 -0.10 -33.13
C GLN A 292 30.73 0.64 -34.46
N ASP A 293 31.96 0.88 -34.92
CA ASP A 293 32.27 1.11 -36.32
C ASP A 293 31.88 -0.15 -37.10
N GLU A 294 31.03 -0.01 -38.11
CA GLU A 294 31.11 -0.80 -39.34
C GLU A 294 30.37 -0.05 -40.47
N ASP A 295 31.16 0.32 -41.48
CA ASP A 295 30.79 1.05 -42.69
C ASP A 295 29.81 0.28 -43.58
N GLY A 296 28.92 1.00 -44.26
CA GLY A 296 28.09 0.48 -45.35
C GLY A 296 27.08 1.49 -45.87
N GLU A 297 27.49 2.25 -46.91
CA GLU A 297 26.66 3.18 -47.68
C GLU A 297 25.46 2.50 -48.37
N GLU A 298 24.30 3.16 -48.39
CA GLU A 298 23.57 3.59 -49.61
C GLU A 298 22.13 4.07 -49.30
N GLY A 299 21.79 5.29 -49.73
CA GLY A 299 20.58 5.51 -50.53
C GLY A 299 19.24 5.92 -49.87
N GLN A 300 19.11 7.24 -49.61
CA GLN A 300 18.06 8.13 -50.18
C GLN A 300 16.65 8.26 -49.55
N ASP A 301 16.41 9.49 -49.06
CA ASP A 301 15.20 10.33 -49.07
C ASP A 301 13.84 9.77 -48.61
N SER A 302 13.33 10.32 -47.50
CA SER A 302 12.15 11.20 -47.52
C SER A 302 11.89 11.88 -46.16
N ALA A 303 12.17 13.18 -46.15
CA ALA A 303 11.39 14.26 -45.52
C ALA A 303 10.91 14.14 -44.06
N GLU A 304 11.61 14.89 -43.20
CA GLU A 304 11.03 16.06 -42.52
C GLU A 304 10.02 15.80 -41.40
N THR A 305 10.51 15.57 -40.18
CA THR A 305 10.09 16.36 -39.00
C THR A 305 11.24 16.36 -38.00
N THR A 306 12.11 17.36 -38.12
CA THR A 306 13.13 17.68 -37.11
C THR A 306 12.42 18.28 -35.90
N GLU A 307 11.88 17.45 -35.02
CA GLU A 307 11.56 17.88 -33.66
C GLU A 307 12.88 18.02 -32.91
N THR A 308 13.39 19.24 -32.91
CA THR A 308 14.48 19.65 -32.03
C THR A 308 14.16 19.21 -30.60
N PRO A 309 15.07 18.54 -29.87
CA PRO A 309 14.90 18.29 -28.45
C PRO A 309 14.76 19.65 -27.78
N VAL A 310 13.54 19.98 -27.34
CA VAL A 310 13.27 21.20 -26.60
C VAL A 310 14.08 21.10 -25.31
N GLU A 311 15.19 21.82 -25.35
CA GLU A 311 16.03 22.27 -24.27
C GLU A 311 15.27 22.28 -22.94
N ASN A 312 15.72 21.40 -22.03
CA ASN A 312 15.25 21.26 -20.65
C ASN A 312 15.07 22.63 -19.99
N SER A 313 13.88 23.20 -20.10
CA SER A 313 13.55 24.45 -19.45
C SER A 313 13.40 24.18 -17.96
N LYS A 314 14.34 24.75 -17.21
CA LYS A 314 14.34 24.82 -15.74
C LYS A 314 12.98 25.34 -15.26
N THR A 315 12.08 24.45 -14.84
CA THR A 315 10.86 24.86 -14.12
C THR A 315 11.00 24.54 -12.63
N LYS A 316 11.42 25.59 -11.91
CA LYS A 316 11.27 25.79 -10.45
C LYS A 316 9.79 26.22 -10.19
N PRO A 317 9.16 26.00 -9.02
CA PRO A 317 9.56 25.26 -7.81
C PRO A 317 8.69 24.01 -7.54
N GLN A 318 9.26 23.00 -6.88
CA GLN A 318 8.56 21.74 -6.57
C GLN A 318 7.64 21.82 -5.33
N ASN A 319 7.65 22.93 -4.58
CA ASN A 319 6.98 23.05 -3.29
C ASN A 319 5.90 24.14 -3.27
N ALA A 320 4.71 23.81 -2.74
CA ALA A 320 3.61 24.77 -2.54
C ALA A 320 3.99 25.98 -1.64
N LEU A 321 5.03 25.81 -0.80
CA LEU A 321 5.60 26.85 0.04
C LEU A 321 6.30 27.96 -0.77
N ASP A 322 6.85 27.63 -1.94
CA ASP A 322 7.53 28.61 -2.78
C ASP A 322 6.50 29.56 -3.44
N TYR A 323 5.37 29.01 -3.89
CA TYR A 323 4.22 29.80 -4.35
C TYR A 323 3.67 30.71 -3.25
N LEU A 324 3.65 30.24 -1.99
CA LEU A 324 3.24 31.06 -0.85
C LEU A 324 4.25 32.19 -0.57
N ARG A 325 5.55 31.89 -0.68
CA ARG A 325 6.63 32.84 -0.41
C ARG A 325 6.63 33.99 -1.41
N GLU A 326 6.41 33.71 -2.69
CA GLU A 326 6.38 34.70 -3.76
C GLU A 326 5.21 35.70 -3.64
N GLU A 327 4.09 35.28 -3.05
CA GLU A 327 2.89 36.12 -2.92
C GLU A 327 2.75 36.79 -1.54
N GLY A 328 3.34 36.18 -0.52
CA GLY A 328 3.13 36.53 0.89
C GLY A 328 4.26 37.29 1.58
N TRP A 329 5.43 37.48 0.97
CA TRP A 329 6.62 37.98 1.70
C TRP A 329 6.39 39.26 2.51
N GLN A 330 5.60 40.20 1.99
CA GLN A 330 5.32 41.47 2.68
C GLN A 330 4.18 41.38 3.70
N ILE A 331 3.21 40.48 3.49
CA ILE A 331 2.01 40.36 4.33
C ILE A 331 2.23 39.34 5.46
N ALA A 332 3.06 38.32 5.22
CA ALA A 332 3.44 37.28 6.16
C ALA A 332 3.98 37.80 7.51
N PRO A 333 4.91 38.78 7.58
CA PRO A 333 5.39 39.28 8.87
C PRO A 333 4.30 40.02 9.64
N VAL A 334 3.40 40.74 8.97
CA VAL A 334 2.29 41.45 9.61
C VAL A 334 1.27 40.46 10.20
N ILE A 335 0.91 39.43 9.44
CA ILE A 335 0.06 38.33 9.94
C ILE A 335 0.75 37.62 11.09
N GLY A 336 2.03 37.27 10.94
CA GLY A 336 2.82 36.61 11.98
C GLY A 336 2.81 37.40 13.29
N MET A 337 3.08 38.71 13.22
CA MET A 337 3.01 39.61 14.37
C MET A 337 1.60 39.66 14.98
N ALA A 338 0.56 39.77 14.14
CA ALA A 338 -0.83 39.77 14.61
C ALA A 338 -1.22 38.45 15.30
N MET A 339 -0.74 37.30 14.83
CA MET A 339 -0.98 35.99 15.44
C MET A 339 -0.22 35.82 16.76
N ILE A 340 1.01 36.31 16.85
CA ILE A 340 1.80 36.35 18.08
C ILE A 340 1.10 37.23 19.12
N LEU A 341 0.72 38.45 18.75
CA LEU A 341 -0.04 39.38 19.60
C LEU A 341 -1.38 38.78 20.04
N ALA A 342 -2.09 38.13 19.12
CA ALA A 342 -3.35 37.47 19.43
C ALA A 342 -3.14 36.29 20.41
N GLY A 343 -2.08 35.50 20.26
CA GLY A 343 -1.76 34.39 21.15
C GLY A 343 -1.34 34.87 22.54
N ALA A 344 -0.46 35.87 22.60
CA ALA A 344 -0.03 36.48 23.86
C ALA A 344 -1.16 37.25 24.56
N GLY A 345 -2.04 37.90 23.80
CA GLY A 345 -3.13 38.68 24.36
C GLY A 345 -4.15 37.85 25.15
N ILE A 346 -4.33 36.56 24.82
CA ILE A 346 -5.16 35.63 25.63
C ILE A 346 -4.57 35.47 27.04
N PHE A 347 -3.24 35.35 27.14
CA PHE A 347 -2.56 35.28 28.43
C PHE A 347 -2.71 36.58 29.23
N PHE A 348 -2.51 37.74 28.59
CA PHE A 348 -2.75 39.03 29.22
C PHE A 348 -4.21 39.22 29.65
N GLN A 349 -5.18 38.73 28.86
CA GLN A 349 -6.59 38.75 29.21
C GLN A 349 -6.85 37.94 30.49
N ALA A 350 -6.24 36.76 30.62
CA ALA A 350 -6.37 35.93 31.82
C ALA A 350 -5.80 36.62 33.07
N ILE A 351 -4.64 37.28 32.94
CA ILE A 351 -4.06 38.09 34.04
C ILE A 351 -4.99 39.25 34.41
N LEU A 352 -5.50 39.98 33.41
CA LEU A 352 -6.46 41.08 33.62
C LEU A 352 -7.72 40.61 34.33
N PHE A 353 -8.25 39.43 33.96
CA PHE A 353 -9.44 38.86 34.57
C PHE A 353 -9.21 38.43 36.02
N ARG A 354 -8.06 37.79 36.28
CA ARG A 354 -7.63 37.45 37.65
C ARG A 354 -7.43 38.71 38.50
N GLY A 355 -6.72 39.69 37.93
CA GLY A 355 -6.49 40.99 38.56
C GLY A 355 -7.81 41.66 38.92
N LEU A 356 -8.80 41.66 38.02
CA LEU A 356 -10.13 42.18 38.29
C LEU A 356 -10.83 41.43 39.44
N GLY A 357 -10.72 40.09 39.49
CA GLY A 357 -11.28 39.28 40.57
C GLY A 357 -10.73 39.67 41.94
N GLU A 358 -9.39 39.74 42.07
CA GLU A 358 -8.71 40.13 43.31
C GLU A 358 -8.97 41.62 43.68
N LEU A 359 -8.98 42.53 42.70
CA LEU A 359 -9.25 43.96 42.93
C LEU A 359 -10.74 44.25 43.22
N SER A 360 -11.68 43.50 42.64
CA SER A 360 -13.12 43.72 42.84
C SER A 360 -13.56 43.53 44.29
N LEU A 361 -12.81 42.70 45.04
CA LEU A 361 -13.03 42.47 46.46
C LEU A 361 -12.48 43.63 47.33
N ASN A 362 -11.44 44.34 46.88
CA ASN A 362 -10.76 45.38 47.66
C ASN A 362 -11.07 46.83 47.21
N LEU A 363 -11.66 47.03 46.02
CA LEU A 363 -12.03 48.36 45.52
C LEU A 363 -13.40 48.79 46.07
N VAL A 364 -13.37 49.69 47.06
CA VAL A 364 -14.58 50.27 47.69
C VAL A 364 -15.28 51.31 46.80
N SER A 365 -14.56 51.96 45.87
CA SER A 365 -15.12 53.06 45.05
C SER A 365 -15.68 52.58 43.71
N MET A 366 -16.95 52.92 43.43
CA MET A 366 -17.71 52.55 42.23
C MET A 366 -17.04 53.03 40.93
N GLU A 367 -16.43 54.21 40.94
CA GLU A 367 -15.79 54.81 39.77
C GLU A 367 -14.63 53.95 39.24
N ARG A 368 -13.79 53.42 40.14
CA ARG A 368 -12.64 52.57 39.76
C ARG A 368 -13.06 51.24 39.17
N ARG A 369 -14.23 50.71 39.57
CA ARG A 369 -14.79 49.46 39.01
C ARG A 369 -15.23 49.66 37.56
N ILE A 370 -15.90 50.78 37.27
CA ILE A 370 -16.35 51.11 35.92
C ILE A 370 -15.17 51.26 34.96
N TRP A 371 -14.09 51.94 35.37
CA TRP A 371 -12.88 52.07 34.55
C TRP A 371 -12.17 50.74 34.29
N ALA A 372 -12.06 49.87 35.31
CA ALA A 372 -11.42 48.56 35.14
C ALA A 372 -12.22 47.66 34.19
N ILE A 373 -13.55 47.65 34.30
CA ILE A 373 -14.44 46.94 33.38
C ILE A 373 -14.35 47.52 31.97
N GLY A 374 -14.32 48.85 31.84
CA GLY A 374 -14.17 49.55 30.57
C GLY A 374 -12.86 49.21 29.86
N LEU A 375 -11.73 49.18 30.58
CA LEU A 375 -10.43 48.79 30.06
C LEU A 375 -10.43 47.34 29.57
N LEU A 376 -11.00 46.42 30.36
CA LEU A 376 -11.10 45.00 30.00
C LEU A 376 -11.98 44.79 28.76
N LEU A 377 -13.10 45.51 28.67
CA LEU A 377 -14.01 45.46 27.53
C LEU A 377 -13.31 46.01 26.28
N LEU A 378 -12.63 47.15 26.39
CA LEU A 378 -11.84 47.73 25.31
C LEU A 378 -10.76 46.74 24.82
N PHE A 379 -9.98 46.16 25.74
CA PHE A 379 -8.95 45.18 25.40
C PHE A 379 -9.55 43.96 24.68
N THR A 380 -10.68 43.45 25.17
CA THR A 380 -11.38 42.31 24.55
C THR A 380 -11.86 42.65 23.13
N VAL A 381 -12.45 43.83 22.93
CA VAL A 381 -12.90 44.30 21.61
C VAL A 381 -11.72 44.48 20.65
N THR A 382 -10.60 45.03 21.12
CA THR A 382 -9.38 45.16 20.33
C THR A 382 -8.84 43.79 19.90
N MET A 383 -8.84 42.80 20.80
CA MET A 383 -8.41 41.44 20.50
C MET A 383 -9.32 40.73 19.50
N ILE A 384 -10.65 40.90 19.62
CA ILE A 384 -11.63 40.40 18.65
C ILE A 384 -11.38 41.04 17.27
N GLY A 385 -11.19 42.36 17.22
CA GLY A 385 -10.88 43.09 15.99
C GLY A 385 -9.59 42.61 15.32
N LEU A 386 -8.52 42.41 16.11
CA LEU A 386 -7.24 41.90 15.62
C LEU A 386 -7.39 40.48 15.04
N LYS A 387 -8.11 39.59 15.74
CA LYS A 387 -8.36 38.22 15.26
C LYS A 387 -9.20 38.22 13.98
N TRP A 388 -10.27 39.01 13.93
CA TRP A 388 -11.11 39.14 12.74
C TRP A 388 -10.30 39.63 11.53
N PHE A 389 -9.54 40.71 11.70
CA PHE A 389 -8.73 41.28 10.62
C PHE A 389 -7.71 40.27 10.10
N SER A 390 -6.95 39.63 10.99
CA SER A 390 -5.95 38.63 10.60
C SER A 390 -6.59 37.46 9.85
N HIS A 391 -7.72 36.94 10.33
CA HIS A 391 -8.43 35.84 9.69
C HIS A 391 -8.89 36.20 8.27
N GLY A 392 -9.38 37.42 8.08
CA GLY A 392 -9.77 37.93 6.76
C GLY A 392 -8.58 38.02 5.79
N VAL A 393 -7.40 38.44 6.26
CA VAL A 393 -6.18 38.49 5.42
C VAL A 393 -5.70 37.09 5.07
N VAL A 394 -5.68 36.17 6.04
CA VAL A 394 -5.29 34.76 5.83
C VAL A 394 -6.20 34.06 4.82
N GLN A 395 -7.52 34.30 4.89
CA GLN A 395 -8.46 33.75 3.91
C GLN A 395 -8.19 34.29 2.50
N ARG A 396 -7.89 35.58 2.34
CA ARG A 396 -7.53 36.15 1.03
C ARG A 396 -6.26 35.52 0.47
N LEU A 397 -5.25 35.31 1.31
CA LEU A 397 -4.01 34.64 0.91
C LEU A 397 -4.28 33.21 0.43
N GLY A 398 -5.14 32.47 1.14
CA GLY A 398 -5.56 31.12 0.71
C GLY A 398 -6.25 31.11 -0.66
N HIS A 399 -7.16 32.06 -0.93
CA HIS A 399 -7.83 32.14 -2.24
C HIS A 399 -6.86 32.46 -3.38
N ARG A 400 -5.89 33.36 -3.15
CA ARG A 400 -4.88 33.70 -4.17
C ARG A 400 -3.99 32.50 -4.49
N LEU A 401 -3.57 31.77 -3.46
CA LEU A 401 -2.80 30.52 -3.60
C LEU A 401 -3.57 29.49 -4.45
N ASP A 402 -4.85 29.25 -4.16
CA ASP A 402 -5.69 28.33 -4.95
C ASP A 402 -5.79 28.76 -6.42
N GLY A 403 -5.98 30.06 -6.67
CA GLY A 403 -6.02 30.61 -8.02
C GLY A 403 -4.72 30.41 -8.80
N ARG A 404 -3.56 30.70 -8.20
CA ARG A 404 -2.25 30.51 -8.83
C ARG A 404 -1.91 29.05 -9.07
N LEU A 405 -2.17 28.18 -8.09
CA LEU A 405 -1.92 26.75 -8.24
C LEU A 405 -2.76 26.17 -9.39
N ARG A 406 -4.03 26.58 -9.53
CA ARG A 406 -4.88 26.18 -10.67
C ARG A 406 -4.31 26.65 -12.00
N LEU A 407 -3.84 27.90 -12.08
CA LEU A 407 -3.20 28.43 -13.30
C LEU A 407 -1.88 27.70 -13.62
N ALA A 408 -1.08 27.36 -12.61
CA ALA A 408 0.16 26.61 -12.78
C ALA A 408 -0.12 25.19 -13.32
N VAL A 409 -1.10 24.48 -12.76
CA VAL A 409 -1.53 23.17 -13.27
C VAL A 409 -2.06 23.29 -14.71
N LEU A 410 -2.91 24.28 -15.00
CA LEU A 410 -3.43 24.52 -16.35
C LEU A 410 -2.32 24.82 -17.38
N ALA A 411 -1.26 25.51 -16.96
CA ALA A 411 -0.11 25.79 -17.83
C ALA A 411 0.77 24.56 -18.09
N GLN A 412 0.78 23.59 -17.17
CA GLN A 412 1.53 22.34 -17.30
C GLN A 412 0.78 21.27 -18.10
N LEU A 413 -0.55 21.25 -18.05
CA LEU A 413 -1.35 20.21 -18.74
C LEU A 413 -0.97 20.03 -20.22
N PRO A 414 -0.81 21.08 -21.05
CA PRO A 414 -0.45 20.90 -22.46
C PRO A 414 0.99 20.41 -22.69
N GLN A 415 1.85 20.45 -21.67
CA GLN A 415 3.27 20.08 -21.77
C GLN A 415 3.51 18.61 -21.42
N LEU A 416 2.48 17.88 -20.98
CA LEU A 416 2.59 16.48 -20.61
C LEU A 416 2.56 15.59 -21.85
N SER A 417 3.28 14.46 -21.80
CA SER A 417 3.34 13.51 -22.91
C SER A 417 2.00 12.80 -23.13
N ASN A 418 1.74 12.34 -24.36
CA ASN A 418 0.54 11.55 -24.66
C ASN A 418 0.46 10.26 -23.82
N GLY A 419 1.60 9.66 -23.46
CA GLY A 419 1.63 8.48 -22.58
C GLY A 419 1.04 8.76 -21.19
N TYR A 420 1.26 9.97 -20.65
CA TYR A 420 0.67 10.37 -19.36
C TYR A 420 -0.86 10.44 -19.43
N PHE A 421 -1.42 10.97 -20.53
CA PHE A 421 -2.88 11.05 -20.74
C PHE A 421 -3.55 9.71 -21.02
N GLN A 422 -2.80 8.72 -21.53
CA GLN A 422 -3.32 7.37 -21.73
C GLN A 422 -3.41 6.58 -20.42
N GLN A 423 -2.54 6.88 -19.45
CA GLN A 423 -2.50 6.18 -18.16
C GLN A 423 -3.46 6.77 -17.12
N ILE A 424 -3.77 8.06 -17.19
CA ILE A 424 -4.59 8.77 -16.18
C ILE A 424 -5.98 9.07 -16.73
N SER A 425 -7.01 8.65 -16.01
CA SER A 425 -8.39 8.94 -16.39
C SER A 425 -8.74 10.43 -16.24
N ALA A 426 -9.66 10.92 -17.07
CA ALA A 426 -10.16 12.30 -16.95
C ALA A 426 -10.80 12.56 -15.57
N GLY A 427 -11.43 11.54 -14.97
CA GLY A 427 -12.00 11.60 -13.63
C GLY A 427 -10.95 11.87 -12.55
N ASP A 428 -9.83 11.14 -12.58
CA ASP A 428 -8.74 11.31 -11.62
C ASP A 428 -8.08 12.67 -11.74
N MET A 429 -7.94 13.19 -12.96
CA MET A 429 -7.37 14.52 -13.19
C MET A 429 -8.27 15.62 -12.61
N ILE A 430 -9.59 15.48 -12.74
CA ILE A 430 -10.57 16.37 -12.11
C ILE A 430 -10.49 16.28 -10.59
N GLU A 431 -10.39 15.06 -10.04
CA GLU A 431 -10.26 14.86 -8.59
C GLU A 431 -8.99 15.53 -8.04
N ARG A 432 -7.84 15.39 -8.72
CA ARG A 432 -6.59 16.06 -8.32
C ARG A 432 -6.72 17.59 -8.31
N ILE A 433 -7.35 18.17 -9.32
CA ILE A 433 -7.64 19.61 -9.38
C ILE A 433 -8.62 20.04 -8.26
N HIS A 434 -9.52 19.14 -7.84
CA HIS A 434 -10.39 19.38 -6.69
C HIS A 434 -9.62 19.29 -5.37
N ASN A 435 -8.79 18.27 -5.19
CA ASN A 435 -7.96 18.05 -4.01
C ASN A 435 -6.93 19.16 -3.80
N LEU A 436 -6.52 19.86 -4.87
CA LEU A 436 -5.75 21.10 -4.79
C LEU A 436 -6.42 22.17 -3.89
N ARG A 437 -7.75 22.16 -3.81
CA ARG A 437 -8.51 23.04 -2.90
C ARG A 437 -8.18 22.79 -1.43
N ALA A 438 -7.72 21.59 -1.05
CA ALA A 438 -7.27 21.34 0.31
C ALA A 438 -6.04 22.20 0.67
N VAL A 439 -5.16 22.45 -0.30
CA VAL A 439 -3.94 23.27 -0.13
C VAL A 439 -4.28 24.73 0.19
N ARG A 440 -5.47 25.23 -0.22
CA ARG A 440 -5.97 26.55 0.17
C ARG A 440 -6.06 26.76 1.69
N LYS A 441 -6.25 25.68 2.47
CA LYS A 441 -6.32 25.77 3.94
C LYS A 441 -4.95 25.83 4.60
N LEU A 442 -3.86 25.61 3.85
CA LEU A 442 -2.49 25.61 4.38
C LEU A 442 -2.13 26.92 5.10
N PRO A 443 -2.39 28.13 4.53
CA PRO A 443 -2.10 29.39 5.23
C PRO A 443 -2.92 29.54 6.52
N PHE A 444 -4.16 29.06 6.53
CA PHE A 444 -5.00 29.03 7.72
C PHE A 444 -4.38 28.17 8.80
N TYR A 445 -4.00 26.93 8.49
CA TYR A 445 -3.40 26.03 9.47
C TYR A 445 -2.04 26.53 9.97
N MET A 446 -1.21 27.14 9.12
CA MET A 446 0.04 27.77 9.56
C MET A 446 -0.20 28.93 10.52
N SER A 447 -1.19 29.78 10.24
CA SER A 447 -1.52 30.91 11.12
C SER A 447 -2.09 30.46 12.46
N GLU A 448 -2.95 29.44 12.45
CA GLU A 448 -3.55 28.86 13.65
C GLU A 448 -2.50 28.13 14.48
N PHE A 449 -1.59 27.39 13.83
CA PHE A 449 -0.46 26.76 14.50
C PHE A 449 0.42 27.79 15.21
N LEU A 450 0.75 28.89 14.54
CA LEU A 450 1.55 29.96 15.14
C LEU A 450 0.82 30.59 16.34
N HIS A 451 -0.49 30.85 16.20
CA HIS A 451 -1.33 31.37 17.27
C HIS A 451 -1.35 30.45 18.50
N ILE A 452 -1.66 29.16 18.31
CA ILE A 452 -1.72 28.15 19.38
C ILE A 452 -0.33 27.97 20.01
N PHE A 453 0.73 27.91 19.21
CA PHE A 453 2.11 27.79 19.70
C PHE A 453 2.49 28.92 20.66
N PHE A 454 2.25 30.18 20.27
CA PHE A 454 2.56 31.34 21.12
C PHE A 454 1.63 31.47 22.33
N GLN A 455 0.34 31.17 22.17
CA GLN A 455 -0.59 31.10 23.29
C GLN A 455 -0.12 30.09 24.33
N PHE A 456 0.28 28.90 23.88
CA PHE A 456 0.75 27.83 24.74
C PHE A 456 2.08 28.18 25.40
N LEU A 457 3.04 28.74 24.65
CA LEU A 457 4.32 29.21 25.18
C LEU A 457 4.11 30.25 26.30
N MET A 458 3.26 31.25 26.07
CA MET A 458 2.93 32.27 27.08
C MET A 458 2.21 31.67 28.29
N THR A 459 1.34 30.68 28.07
CA THR A 459 0.64 30.00 29.16
C THR A 459 1.61 29.19 30.03
N ILE A 460 2.55 28.45 29.44
CA ILE A 460 3.60 27.74 30.20
C ILE A 460 4.47 28.72 30.97
N VAL A 461 4.96 29.79 30.31
CA VAL A 461 5.80 30.79 30.98
C VAL A 461 5.04 31.42 32.15
N GLY A 462 3.78 31.77 31.93
CA GLY A 462 2.90 32.29 32.97
C GLY A 462 2.69 31.35 34.14
N LEU A 463 2.44 30.06 33.87
CA LEU A 463 2.30 29.05 34.92
C LEU A 463 3.62 28.80 35.64
N LEU A 464 4.75 28.75 34.95
CA LEU A 464 6.07 28.51 35.56
C LEU A 464 6.43 29.60 36.56
N LEU A 465 6.03 30.85 36.29
CA LEU A 465 6.16 31.97 37.22
C LEU A 465 5.20 31.91 38.43
N LEU A 466 4.09 31.19 38.33
CA LEU A 466 3.02 31.12 39.32
C LEU A 466 3.11 29.87 40.21
N ASP A 467 3.23 28.71 39.57
CA ASP A 467 3.34 27.39 40.16
C ASP A 467 4.04 26.42 39.19
N TRP A 468 5.24 25.98 39.55
CA TRP A 468 6.06 25.07 38.75
C TRP A 468 5.39 23.70 38.54
N LEU A 469 4.58 23.24 39.51
CA LEU A 469 3.93 21.94 39.44
C LEU A 469 2.75 21.96 38.45
N GLY A 470 1.96 23.04 38.44
CA GLY A 470 0.94 23.28 37.42
C GLY A 470 1.52 23.37 36.00
N ALA A 471 2.69 23.98 35.82
CA ALA A 471 3.38 24.04 34.53
C ALA A 471 3.75 22.64 34.01
N LEU A 472 4.27 21.77 34.90
CA LEU A 472 4.62 20.38 34.57
C LEU A 472 3.40 19.57 34.10
N ILE A 473 2.26 19.68 34.79
CA ILE A 473 1.02 18.98 34.43
C ILE A 473 0.50 19.45 33.06
N THR A 474 0.60 20.76 32.78
CA THR A 474 0.16 21.34 31.50
C THR A 474 1.05 20.89 30.34
N PHE A 475 2.36 20.79 30.57
CA PHE A 475 3.30 20.24 29.60
C PHE A 475 3.00 18.76 29.30
N LEU A 476 2.73 17.94 30.33
CA LEU A 476 2.39 16.53 30.13
C LEU A 476 1.08 16.36 29.33
N LYS A 477 0.08 17.21 29.57
CA LYS A 477 -1.18 17.21 28.79
C LYS A 477 -0.95 17.51 27.30
N LEU A 478 0.06 18.30 26.95
CA LEU A 478 0.40 18.58 25.55
C LEU A 478 0.94 17.34 24.83
N MET A 479 1.65 16.46 25.54
CA MET A 479 2.22 15.26 24.92
C MET A 479 1.14 14.28 24.42
N VAL A 480 -0.06 14.32 25.00
CA VAL A 480 -1.18 13.44 24.62
C VAL A 480 -1.62 13.65 23.16
N PRO A 481 -2.01 14.85 22.69
CA PRO A 481 -2.37 15.04 21.29
C PRO A 481 -1.18 14.80 20.33
N PHE A 482 0.06 15.12 20.71
CA PHE A 482 1.23 14.78 19.88
C PHE A 482 1.42 13.27 19.74
N PHE A 483 1.17 12.51 20.80
CA PHE A 483 1.15 11.05 20.75
C PHE A 483 0.07 10.55 19.78
N PHE A 484 -1.16 11.07 19.87
CA PHE A 484 -2.22 10.69 18.92
C PHE A 484 -1.93 11.09 17.47
N ILE A 485 -1.27 12.23 17.23
CA ILE A 485 -0.85 12.63 15.87
C ILE A 485 0.25 11.70 15.34
N TYR A 486 1.27 11.41 16.15
CA TYR A 486 2.39 10.55 15.75
C TYR A 486 1.95 9.11 15.46
N TYR A 487 1.03 8.58 16.26
CA TYR A 487 0.43 7.27 16.02
C TYR A 487 -0.78 7.31 15.08
N GLY A 488 -1.24 8.50 14.67
CA GLY A 488 -2.42 8.69 13.82
C GLY A 488 -2.28 8.01 12.47
N ASP A 489 -1.08 8.05 11.87
CA ASP A 489 -0.77 7.32 10.63
C ASP A 489 -0.91 5.81 10.78
N TYR A 490 -0.80 5.29 12.01
CA TYR A 490 -1.01 3.87 12.28
C TYR A 490 -2.51 3.49 12.23
N PHE A 491 -3.39 4.41 12.62
CA PHE A 491 -4.85 4.26 12.64
C PHE A 491 -5.54 4.78 11.36
N GLY A 492 -4.87 5.64 10.58
CA GLY A 492 -5.46 6.35 9.44
C GLY A 492 -5.93 5.48 8.27
N SER A 493 -5.47 4.23 8.17
CA SER A 493 -5.87 3.32 7.08
C SER A 493 -7.36 2.97 7.07
N GLU A 494 -8.07 3.15 8.19
CA GLU A 494 -9.52 2.85 8.26
C GLU A 494 -10.35 3.87 7.46
N THR A 495 -10.03 5.17 7.57
CA THR A 495 -10.79 6.22 6.87
C THR A 495 -10.63 6.14 5.34
N GLU A 496 -9.45 5.74 4.86
CA GLU A 496 -9.20 5.52 3.43
C GLU A 496 -10.06 4.38 2.90
N ARG A 497 -10.15 3.27 3.63
CA ARG A 497 -10.98 2.11 3.25
C ARG A 497 -12.45 2.46 3.11
N THR A 498 -13.00 3.21 4.06
CA THR A 498 -14.40 3.64 4.00
C THR A 498 -14.68 4.47 2.75
N ARG A 499 -13.72 5.33 2.35
CA ARG A 499 -13.83 6.12 1.11
C ARG A 499 -13.74 5.25 -0.13
N THR A 500 -12.81 4.29 -0.18
CA THR A 500 -12.66 3.36 -1.30
C THR A 500 -13.94 2.53 -1.51
N TYR A 501 -14.49 1.93 -0.45
CA TYR A 501 -15.75 1.17 -0.56
C TYR A 501 -16.94 2.05 -0.93
N LEU A 502 -16.99 3.30 -0.47
CA LEU A 502 -18.03 4.25 -0.88
C LEU A 502 -17.91 4.58 -2.39
N GLY A 503 -16.69 4.68 -2.91
CA GLY A 503 -16.40 4.83 -4.33
C GLY A 503 -16.93 3.64 -5.14
N PHE A 504 -16.60 2.41 -4.73
CA PHE A 504 -17.12 1.20 -5.37
C PHE A 504 -18.64 1.13 -5.36
N LEU A 505 -19.28 1.47 -4.24
CA LEU A 505 -20.73 1.47 -4.12
C LEU A 505 -21.40 2.49 -5.05
N SER A 506 -20.80 3.68 -5.17
CA SER A 506 -21.31 4.76 -6.03
C SER A 506 -21.16 4.39 -7.51
N ARG A 507 -20.01 3.82 -7.89
CA ARG A 507 -19.76 3.35 -9.26
C ARG A 507 -20.71 2.22 -9.65
N PHE A 508 -20.79 1.16 -8.83
CA PHE A 508 -21.70 0.05 -9.04
C PHE A 508 -23.16 0.51 -9.20
N TYR A 509 -23.58 1.51 -8.42
CA TYR A 509 -24.91 2.08 -8.54
C TYR A 509 -25.13 2.79 -9.89
N LEU A 510 -24.16 3.56 -10.37
CA LEU A 510 -24.24 4.22 -11.68
C LEU A 510 -24.23 3.21 -12.82
N ASP A 511 -23.33 2.21 -12.78
CA ASP A 511 -23.24 1.16 -13.78
C ASP A 511 -24.55 0.34 -13.84
N ALA A 512 -25.16 0.06 -12.68
CA ALA A 512 -26.47 -0.58 -12.62
C ALA A 512 -27.62 0.29 -13.17
N MET A 513 -27.53 1.63 -13.06
CA MET A 513 -28.51 2.54 -13.67
C MET A 513 -28.35 2.61 -15.19
N GLU A 514 -27.11 2.66 -15.70
CA GLU A 514 -26.84 2.60 -17.14
C GLU A 514 -27.26 1.24 -17.73
N GLY A 515 -26.97 0.15 -17.02
CA GLY A 515 -27.32 -1.22 -17.39
C GLY A 515 -28.74 -1.67 -17.03
N LEU A 516 -29.62 -0.77 -16.57
CA LEU A 516 -30.92 -1.15 -15.98
C LEU A 516 -31.78 -1.98 -16.92
N VAL A 517 -31.80 -1.66 -18.21
CA VAL A 517 -32.57 -2.40 -19.23
C VAL A 517 -32.03 -3.83 -19.37
N ALA A 518 -30.71 -4.01 -19.42
CA ALA A 518 -30.09 -5.33 -19.49
C ALA A 518 -30.39 -6.16 -18.23
N ILE A 519 -30.26 -5.55 -17.04
CA ILE A 519 -30.56 -6.21 -15.76
C ILE A 519 -31.99 -6.73 -15.73
N ARG A 520 -32.97 -5.92 -16.16
CA ARG A 520 -34.39 -6.31 -16.21
C ARG A 520 -34.67 -7.38 -17.26
N THR A 521 -34.07 -7.24 -18.44
CA THR A 521 -34.28 -8.17 -19.56
C THR A 521 -33.75 -9.56 -19.23
N HIS A 522 -32.62 -9.66 -18.52
CA HIS A 522 -32.02 -10.92 -18.09
C HIS A 522 -32.50 -11.41 -16.72
N GLY A 523 -33.39 -10.67 -16.03
CA GLY A 523 -33.86 -11.03 -14.68
C GLY A 523 -32.76 -11.03 -13.61
N ALA A 524 -31.68 -10.28 -13.83
CA ALA A 524 -30.48 -10.30 -12.98
C ALA A 524 -30.62 -9.51 -11.66
N GLU A 525 -31.80 -8.98 -11.35
CA GLU A 525 -32.06 -8.10 -10.19
C GLU A 525 -31.59 -8.71 -8.87
N SER A 526 -31.82 -10.01 -8.65
CA SER A 526 -31.40 -10.70 -7.41
C SER A 526 -29.89 -10.92 -7.33
N ALA A 527 -29.20 -11.04 -8.47
CA ALA A 527 -27.74 -11.15 -8.49
C ALA A 527 -27.12 -9.77 -8.21
N THR A 528 -27.57 -8.72 -8.90
CA THR A 528 -27.12 -7.34 -8.69
C THR A 528 -27.36 -6.87 -7.26
N ARG A 529 -28.53 -7.20 -6.67
CA ARG A 529 -28.83 -6.86 -5.28
C ARG A 529 -27.90 -7.55 -4.29
N ARG A 530 -27.58 -8.83 -4.48
CA ARG A 530 -26.64 -9.56 -3.61
C ARG A 530 -25.24 -8.97 -3.65
N GLU A 531 -24.78 -8.57 -4.84
CA GLU A 531 -23.47 -7.93 -4.98
C GLU A 531 -23.43 -6.56 -4.30
N TYR A 532 -24.49 -5.75 -4.49
CA TYR A 532 -24.64 -4.48 -3.76
C TYR A 532 -24.65 -4.66 -2.24
N GLU A 533 -25.40 -5.65 -1.73
CA GLU A 533 -25.46 -5.96 -0.30
C GLU A 533 -24.10 -6.42 0.25
N ASN A 534 -23.30 -7.16 -0.54
CA ASN A 534 -21.94 -7.55 -0.18
C ASN A 534 -21.01 -6.33 -0.04
N LEU A 535 -21.02 -5.43 -1.04
CA LEU A 535 -20.24 -4.18 -0.99
C LEU A 535 -20.68 -3.27 0.15
N LEU A 536 -21.98 -3.14 0.37
CA LEU A 536 -22.53 -2.39 1.50
C LEU A 536 -22.10 -2.99 2.84
N GLY A 537 -22.11 -4.32 2.97
CA GLY A 537 -21.62 -5.03 4.15
C GLY A 537 -20.14 -4.72 4.42
N LYS A 538 -19.29 -4.76 3.40
CA LYS A 538 -17.86 -4.39 3.50
C LYS A 538 -17.69 -2.91 3.90
N TRP A 539 -18.47 -2.00 3.33
CA TRP A 539 -18.47 -0.58 3.71
C TRP A 539 -18.90 -0.37 5.17
N VAL A 540 -20.00 -0.99 5.62
CA VAL A 540 -20.47 -0.91 7.01
C VAL A 540 -19.41 -1.46 7.96
N GLN A 541 -18.82 -2.62 7.65
CA GLN A 541 -17.77 -3.22 8.47
C GLN A 541 -16.52 -2.33 8.56
N SER A 542 -16.19 -1.61 7.50
CA SER A 542 -15.08 -0.65 7.49
C SER A 542 -15.36 0.64 8.29
N ASN A 543 -16.60 0.89 8.67
CA ASN A 543 -17.03 2.08 9.40
C ASN A 543 -17.30 1.78 10.90
N ILE A 544 -17.53 0.50 11.24
CA ILE A 544 -17.78 0.03 12.61
C ILE A 544 -16.47 -0.37 13.31
N ASN A 545 -15.53 -0.96 12.58
CA ASN A 545 -14.17 -1.23 13.06
C ASN A 545 -13.32 0.01 12.92
#